data_AF-A0A382CQV0-F1
#
_entry.id   AF-A0A382CQV0-F1
#
_cell.length_a   1.000
_cell.length_b   1.000
_cell.length_c   1.000
_cell.angle_alpha   90.00
_cell.angle_beta   90.00
_cell.angle_gamma   90.00
#
_symmetry.space_group_name_H-M   'P 1'
#
loop_
_entity.id
_entity.type
_entity.pdbx_description
1 polymer ?
#
loop_
_entity_poly.entity_id
_entity_poly.type
_entity_poly.pdbx_seq_one_letter_code
_entity_poly.pdbx_strand_id
1 'polypeptide(L)' 'MRFTLMESMCDPSHYQPLAIAAEEASYDGFGLADSIMFPKESDTRYPYLASGDREFIGASPMIEPFILAANLAGATS' A
#
# COMPACT_ATOMS: atom_id res chain seq x y z
N MET A 1 0.46 19.14 14.70
CA MET A 1 -0.39 18.13 14.00
C MET A 1 0.54 17.30 13.14
N ARG A 2 0.37 15.98 13.08
CA ARG A 2 1.23 15.08 12.30
C ARG A 2 0.46 14.48 11.13
N PHE A 3 1.07 14.37 9.96
CA PHE A 3 0.49 13.84 8.74
C PHE A 3 1.27 12.64 8.23
N THR A 4 0.57 11.63 7.72
CA THR A 4 1.18 10.40 7.20
C THR A 4 0.62 10.12 5.81
N LEU A 5 1.51 9.88 4.85
CA LEU A 5 1.12 9.38 3.54
C LEU A 5 0.90 7.86 3.66
N MET A 6 -0.22 7.36 3.19
CA MET A 6 -0.49 5.91 3.18
C MET A 6 -0.74 5.47 1.75
N GLU A 7 0.06 4.52 1.28
CA GLU A 7 -0.06 3.94 -0.05
C GLU A 7 -0.11 2.41 0.02
N SER A 8 -0.89 1.80 -0.87
CA SER A 8 -1.01 0.35 -0.98
C SER A 8 -1.53 -0.02 -2.37
N MET A 9 -1.25 -1.25 -2.81
CA MET A 9 -1.81 -1.81 -4.05
C MET A 9 -1.52 -0.99 -5.32
N CYS A 10 -0.41 -0.24 -5.32
CA CYS A 10 0.09 0.56 -6.45
C CYS A 10 1.23 -0.14 -7.20
N ASP A 11 1.72 0.46 -8.29
CA ASP A 11 2.95 0.00 -8.94
C ASP A 11 4.13 0.00 -7.95
N PRO A 12 4.85 -1.12 -7.75
CA PRO A 12 5.99 -1.21 -6.85
C PRO A 12 7.08 -0.16 -7.07
N SER A 13 7.26 0.29 -8.31
CA SER A 13 8.26 1.30 -8.67
C SER A 13 7.97 2.68 -8.08
N HIS A 14 6.74 2.92 -7.61
CA HIS A 14 6.34 4.21 -7.04
C HIS A 14 6.74 4.40 -5.58
N TYR A 15 6.95 3.32 -4.80
CA TYR A 15 7.11 3.44 -3.35
C TYR A 15 8.32 4.28 -2.93
N GLN A 16 9.50 4.04 -3.51
CA GLN A 16 10.70 4.84 -3.17
C GLN A 16 10.53 6.31 -3.57
N PRO A 17 10.16 6.67 -4.81
CA PRO A 17 9.89 8.06 -5.19
C PRO A 17 8.86 8.75 -4.30
N LEU A 18 7.78 8.06 -3.93
CA LEU A 18 6.73 8.61 -3.07
C LEU A 18 7.21 8.82 -1.63
N ALA A 19 8.02 7.91 -1.08
CA ALA A 19 8.56 8.06 0.27
C ALA A 19 9.49 9.27 0.36
N ILE A 20 10.38 9.45 -0.62
CA ILE A 20 11.25 10.62 -0.72
C ILE A 20 10.43 11.90 -0.86
N ALA A 21 9.46 11.92 -1.77
CA ALA A 21 8.60 13.09 -1.98
C ALA A 21 7.76 13.43 -0.73
N ALA A 22 7.32 12.43 0.04
CA ALA A 22 6.60 12.64 1.29
C ALA A 22 7.49 13.30 2.36
N GLU A 23 8.74 12.84 2.50
CA GLU A 23 9.73 13.46 3.39
C GLU A 23 10.03 14.91 2.98
N GLU A 24 10.29 15.17 1.70
CA GLU A 24 10.49 16.52 1.15
C GLU A 24 9.28 17.44 1.39
N ALA A 25 8.07 16.88 1.32
CA ALA A 25 6.83 17.58 1.62
C ALA A 25 6.51 17.70 3.11
N SER A 26 7.42 17.30 4.00
CA SER A 26 7.30 17.39 5.46
C SER A 26 6.18 16.53 6.07
N TYR A 27 5.88 15.38 5.45
CA TYR A 27 5.06 14.35 6.12
C TYR A 27 5.85 13.72 7.26
N ASP A 28 5.16 13.39 8.36
CA ASP A 28 5.74 12.77 9.55
C ASP A 28 5.93 11.26 9.44
N GLY A 29 5.51 10.66 8.32
CA GLY A 29 5.69 9.24 8.08
C GLY A 29 5.05 8.73 6.80
N PHE A 30 5.42 7.51 6.46
CA PHE A 30 4.90 6.73 5.34
C PHE A 30 4.31 5.42 5.88
N GLY A 31 2.99 5.26 5.75
CA GLY A 31 2.26 4.09 6.22
C GLY A 31 2.21 3.00 5.14
N LEU A 32 2.50 1.77 5.55
CA LEU A 32 2.45 0.58 4.71
C LEU A 32 1.28 -0.30 5.14
N ALA A 33 0.45 -0.72 4.18
CA ALA A 33 -0.60 -1.67 4.46
C ALA A 33 -0.04 -3.10 4.53
N ASP A 34 -0.56 -3.88 5.47
CA ASP A 34 -0.31 -5.31 5.56
C ASP A 34 -1.60 -6.08 5.32
N SER A 35 -1.52 -7.12 4.50
CA SER A 35 -2.61 -8.06 4.28
C SER A 35 -2.03 -9.45 4.03
N ILE A 36 -2.04 -10.26 5.08
CA ILE A 36 -1.51 -11.63 5.07
C ILE A 36 -2.40 -12.57 4.24
N MET A 37 -3.69 -12.25 4.11
CA MET A 37 -4.68 -13.16 3.52
C MET A 37 -5.65 -12.42 2.62
N PHE A 38 -5.79 -12.94 1.39
CA PHE A 38 -6.88 -12.62 0.49
C PHE A 38 -7.76 -13.87 0.35
N PRO A 39 -9.05 -13.83 0.75
CA PRO A 39 -9.90 -15.01 0.72
C PRO A 39 -10.12 -15.46 -0.72
N LYS A 40 -9.82 -16.73 -1.00
CA LYS A 40 -10.04 -17.35 -2.32
C LYS A 40 -11.53 -17.35 -2.71
N GLU A 41 -12.41 -17.50 -1.73
CA GLU A 41 -13.86 -17.54 -1.90
C GLU A 41 -14.52 -16.59 -0.88
N SER A 42 -15.59 -15.92 -1.29
CA SER A 42 -16.37 -15.02 -0.45
C SER A 42 -17.84 -15.13 -0.81
N ASP A 43 -18.70 -15.32 0.19
CA ASP A 43 -20.16 -15.30 0.08
C ASP A 43 -20.73 -13.86 0.07
N THR A 44 -19.90 -12.87 0.44
CA THR A 44 -20.27 -11.44 0.43
C THR A 44 -19.93 -10.74 -0.89
N ARG A 45 -20.82 -9.84 -1.33
CA ARG A 45 -20.57 -8.94 -2.47
C ARG A 45 -19.82 -7.69 -2.04
N TYR A 46 -18.80 -7.31 -2.80
CA TYR A 46 -18.06 -6.08 -2.59
C TYR A 46 -18.94 -4.86 -2.89
N PRO A 47 -19.14 -3.93 -1.94
CA PRO A 47 -20.14 -2.87 -2.09
C PRO A 47 -19.70 -1.74 -3.04
N TYR A 48 -18.42 -1.68 -3.40
CA TYR A 48 -17.85 -0.58 -4.18
C TYR A 48 -17.63 -0.92 -5.67
N LEU A 49 -17.95 -2.14 -6.09
CA LEU A 49 -17.93 -2.54 -7.51
C LEU A 49 -19.30 -3.06 -7.93
N ALA A 50 -19.77 -2.66 -9.11
CA ALA A 50 -21.07 -3.09 -9.62
C ALA A 50 -21.16 -4.62 -9.83
N SER A 51 -20.04 -5.26 -10.19
CA SER A 51 -19.94 -6.71 -10.30
C SER A 51 -20.04 -7.43 -8.95
N GLY A 52 -19.68 -6.74 -7.85
CA GLY A 52 -19.66 -7.30 -6.51
C GLY A 52 -18.49 -8.23 -6.22
N ASP A 53 -17.55 -8.40 -7.14
CA ASP A 53 -16.32 -9.19 -6.95
C ASP A 53 -15.17 -8.35 -6.33
N ARG A 54 -14.04 -9.01 -6.08
CA ARG A 54 -12.80 -8.41 -5.56
C ARG A 54 -11.58 -8.77 -6.40
N GLU A 55 -11.76 -9.10 -7.67
CA GLU A 55 -10.67 -9.64 -8.50
C GLU A 55 -9.52 -8.65 -8.68
N PHE A 56 -9.82 -7.35 -8.65
CA PHE A 56 -8.82 -6.29 -8.69
C PHE A 56 -7.78 -6.42 -7.56
N ILE A 57 -8.15 -6.97 -6.39
CA ILE A 57 -7.23 -7.17 -5.26
C ILE A 57 -6.18 -8.24 -5.61
N GLY A 58 -6.60 -9.32 -6.24
CA GLY A 58 -5.69 -10.41 -6.63
C GLY A 58 -4.72 -10.03 -7.75
N ALA A 59 -5.06 -9.01 -8.54
CA ALA A 59 -4.19 -8.48 -9.59
C ALA A 59 -3.21 -7.41 -9.08
N SER A 60 -3.50 -6.80 -7.92
CA SER A 60 -2.65 -5.75 -7.35
C SER A 60 -1.41 -6.33 -6.68
N PRO A 61 -0.22 -5.80 -6.98
CA PRO A 61 1.00 -6.23 -6.32
C PRO A 61 0.97 -5.83 -4.85
N MET A 62 1.31 -6.79 -3.98
CA MET A 62 1.46 -6.60 -2.54
C MET A 62 2.86 -7.05 -2.14
N ILE A 63 3.64 -6.12 -1.59
CA ILE A 63 5.00 -6.37 -1.12
C ILE A 63 4.92 -6.68 0.38
N GLU A 64 5.74 -7.60 0.85
CA GLU A 64 5.86 -7.87 2.28
C GLU A 64 6.29 -6.57 3.01
N PRO A 65 5.48 -6.07 3.97
CA PRO A 65 5.63 -4.72 4.49
C PRO A 65 6.92 -4.50 5.29
N PHE A 66 7.51 -5.51 5.95
CA PHE A 66 8.77 -5.32 6.66
C PHE A 66 9.96 -5.18 5.69
N ILE A 67 9.99 -5.95 4.60
CA ILE A 67 10.98 -5.80 3.54
C ILE A 67 10.82 -4.44 2.86
N LEU A 68 9.58 -4.01 2.58
CA LEU A 68 9.32 -2.69 2.01
C LEU A 68 9.76 -1.58 2.97
N ALA A 69 9.42 -1.67 4.26
CA ALA A 69 9.84 -0.69 5.27
C ALA A 69 11.36 -0.56 5.34
N ALA A 70 12.09 -1.67 5.34
CA ALA A 70 13.56 -1.65 5.33
C ALA A 70 14.12 -1.01 4.05
N ASN A 71 13.51 -1.27 2.90
CA ASN A 71 13.91 -0.65 1.64
C ASN A 71 13.68 0.87 1.64
N LEU A 72 12.50 1.33 2.09
CA LEU A 72 12.17 2.75 2.14
C LEU A 72 13.00 3.51 3.17
N ALA A 73 13.20 2.94 4.36
CA ALA A 73 14.06 3.52 5.39
C ALA A 73 15.51 3.69 4.92
N GLY A 74 15.99 2.86 3.98
CA GLY A 74 17.32 3.02 3.37
C GLY A 74 17.41 4.12 2.30
N ALA A 75 16.27 4.67 1.85
CA ALA A 75 16.17 5.66 0.80
C ALA A 75 15.80 7.07 1.29
N THR A 76 15.53 7.23 2.59
CA THR A 76 15.07 8.48 3.25
C THR A 76 15.96 8.82 4.47
N SER A 77 15.88 10.05 5.04
CA SER A 77 16.88 10.56 6.02
C SER A 77 16.35 11.18 7.32
#